data_AF-A0A2S6N2H8-F1
#
_entry.id   AF-A0A2S6N2H8-F1
#
_cell.length_a   1.000
_cell.length_b   1.000
_cell.length_c   1.000
_cell.angle_alpha   90.00
_cell.angle_beta   90.00
_cell.angle_gamma   90.00
#
_symmetry.space_group_name_H-M   'P 1'
#
loop_
_entity.id
_entity.type
_entity.pdbx_description
1 polymer ?
#
loop_
_entity_poly.entity_id
_entity_poly.type
_entity_poly.pdbx_seq_one_letter_code
_entity_poly.pdbx_strand_id
1 'polypeptide(L)'
;MQFLQAMMKHEPPPNQLGFSYMLGGDTGPAGETGGASNTDPSAAARTADNHWIVTGPHIMLFGPPAKALGYTEAADPDPTRPYMMWAGTPYEHAMVPVK
;
A
#
# COMPACT_ATOMS: atom_id res chain seq x y z
N MET A 1 11.85 7.64 7.27
CA MET A 1 11.13 6.89 6.21
C MET A 1 11.10 7.74 4.95
N GLN A 2 12.15 7.71 4.12
CA GLN A 2 12.31 8.66 3.01
C GLN A 2 11.23 8.50 1.92
N PHE A 3 10.79 7.27 1.64
CA PHE A 3 9.72 6.99 0.67
C PHE A 3 8.39 7.63 1.09
N LEU A 4 7.94 7.38 2.31
CA LEU A 4 6.71 7.97 2.84
C LEU A 4 6.81 9.49 2.95
N GLN A 5 7.98 10.02 3.28
CA GLN A 5 8.21 11.48 3.29
C GLN A 5 8.11 12.08 1.89
N ALA A 6 8.65 11.42 0.86
CA ALA A 6 8.53 11.86 -0.52
C ALA A 6 7.06 11.82 -0.99
N MET A 7 6.32 10.78 -0.62
CA MET A 7 4.87 10.69 -0.86
C MET A 7 4.12 11.87 -0.23
N MET A 8 4.36 12.15 1.06
CA MET A 8 3.72 13.28 1.76
C MET A 8 4.07 14.65 1.17
N LYS A 9 5.24 14.78 0.54
CA LYS A 9 5.70 16.02 -0.10
C LYS A 9 5.37 16.10 -1.59
N HIS A 10 4.75 15.06 -2.16
CA HIS A 10 4.56 14.92 -3.60
C HIS A 10 5.88 15.00 -4.41
N GLU A 11 6.96 14.50 -3.84
CA GLU A 11 8.29 14.42 -4.45
C GLU A 11 8.53 13.01 -5.03
N PRO A 12 9.43 12.85 -6.02
CA PRO A 12 9.87 11.52 -6.47
C PRO A 12 10.49 10.73 -5.32
N PRO A 13 10.08 9.47 -5.07
CA PRO A 13 10.69 8.67 -4.03
C PRO A 13 12.14 8.31 -4.37
N PRO A 14 13.00 8.09 -3.36
CA PRO A 14 14.39 7.71 -3.59
C PRO A 14 14.48 6.35 -4.26
N ASN A 15 15.52 6.16 -5.08
CA ASN A 15 15.87 4.87 -5.67
C ASN A 15 16.58 3.98 -4.64
N GLN A 16 15.87 3.61 -3.58
CA GLN A 16 16.36 2.77 -2.49
C GLN A 16 15.26 1.82 -2.02
N LEU A 17 15.67 0.64 -1.52
CA LEU A 17 14.74 -0.26 -0.84
C LEU A 17 14.24 0.41 0.44
N GLY A 18 12.93 0.48 0.58
CA GLY A 18 12.28 0.82 1.84
C GLY A 18 11.50 -0.36 2.39
N PHE A 19 11.32 -0.37 3.70
CA PHE A 19 10.54 -1.37 4.42
C PHE A 19 9.68 -0.68 5.48
N SER A 20 8.42 -1.10 5.59
CA SER A 20 7.52 -0.74 6.68
C SER A 20 6.61 -1.93 7.01
N TYR A 21 5.90 -1.86 8.12
CA TYR A 21 4.98 -2.91 8.54
C TYR A 21 3.77 -2.33 9.28
N MET A 22 2.65 -3.04 9.18
CA MET A 22 1.43 -2.78 9.94
C MET A 22 0.89 -4.11 10.48
N LEU A 23 1.41 -4.54 11.63
CA LEU A 23 1.08 -5.86 12.21
C LEU A 23 -0.32 -5.92 12.84
N GLY A 24 -0.95 -4.77 13.10
CA GLY A 24 -2.37 -4.70 13.44
C GLY A 24 -3.29 -4.89 12.23
N GLY A 25 -2.73 -4.79 11.01
CA GLY A 25 -3.50 -4.57 9.80
C GLY A 25 -4.24 -3.23 9.81
N ASP A 26 -5.13 -3.06 8.85
CA ASP A 26 -5.91 -1.85 8.66
C ASP A 26 -7.09 -1.74 9.64
N THR A 27 -7.37 -2.79 10.43
CA THR A 27 -8.47 -2.79 11.40
C THR A 27 -7.95 -2.37 12.77
N GLY A 28 -8.53 -1.31 13.32
CA GLY A 28 -8.21 -0.83 14.66
C GLY A 28 -8.61 -1.81 15.77
N PRO A 29 -8.05 -1.67 16.99
CA PRO A 29 -8.30 -2.58 18.11
C PRO A 29 -9.78 -2.63 18.58
N ALA A 30 -10.58 -1.63 18.19
CA ALA A 30 -12.01 -1.55 18.48
C ALA A 30 -12.93 -1.96 17.30
N GLY A 31 -12.37 -2.54 16.23
CA GLY A 31 -13.13 -2.96 15.05
C GLY A 31 -13.40 -1.86 14.03
N GLU A 32 -12.79 -0.68 14.20
CA GLU A 32 -12.76 0.37 13.18
C GLU A 32 -12.06 -0.16 11.93
N THR A 33 -12.78 -0.29 10.82
CA THR A 33 -12.19 -0.68 9.54
C THR A 33 -11.51 0.55 8.94
N GLY A 34 -10.19 0.63 9.06
CA GLY A 34 -9.37 1.57 8.30
C GLY A 34 -9.28 1.13 6.83
N GLY A 35 -8.08 1.21 6.27
CA GLY A 35 -7.79 0.84 4.90
C GLY A 35 -7.25 2.02 4.11
N ALA A 36 -7.03 1.78 2.83
CA ALA A 36 -6.54 2.79 1.90
C ALA A 36 -7.15 2.56 0.52
N SER A 37 -7.14 3.60 -0.31
CA SER A 37 -7.39 3.41 -1.73
C SER A 37 -6.20 2.68 -2.36
N ASN A 38 -6.47 1.58 -3.06
CA ASN A 38 -5.46 0.81 -3.76
C ASN A 38 -4.95 1.52 -5.01
N THR A 39 -5.70 2.46 -5.57
CA THR A 39 -5.38 3.13 -6.84
C THR A 39 -5.04 4.61 -6.70
N ASP A 40 -5.38 5.24 -5.57
CA ASP A 40 -5.18 6.68 -5.34
C ASP A 40 -4.39 6.94 -4.04
N PRO A 41 -3.12 7.36 -4.12
CA PRO A 41 -2.29 7.64 -2.94
C PRO A 41 -2.74 8.89 -2.15
N SER A 42 -3.61 9.73 -2.71
CA SER A 42 -4.12 10.94 -2.09
C SER A 42 -5.50 10.79 -1.45
N ALA A 43 -6.15 9.64 -1.61
CA ALA A 43 -7.47 9.39 -1.05
C ALA A 43 -7.42 9.27 0.48
N ALA A 44 -8.15 10.15 1.16
CA ALA A 44 -8.20 10.19 2.63
C ALA A 44 -9.30 9.32 3.25
N ALA A 45 -10.30 8.91 2.46
CA ALA A 45 -11.45 8.15 2.94
C ALA A 45 -12.05 7.25 1.85
N ARG A 46 -12.79 6.22 2.28
CA ARG A 46 -13.58 5.37 1.40
C ARG A 46 -14.67 6.20 0.70
N THR A 47 -14.80 5.99 -0.60
CA THR A 47 -15.90 6.52 -1.42
C THR A 47 -16.63 5.36 -2.09
N ALA A 48 -17.73 5.64 -2.80
CA ALA A 48 -18.44 4.62 -3.56
C ALA A 48 -17.62 4.11 -4.77
N ASP A 49 -16.72 4.94 -5.27
CA ASP A 49 -16.09 4.75 -6.57
C ASP A 49 -14.58 4.47 -6.46
N ASN A 50 -14.02 4.44 -5.25
CA ASN A 50 -12.61 4.11 -5.05
C ASN A 50 -12.40 2.65 -4.69
N HIS A 51 -11.22 2.16 -5.06
CA HIS A 51 -10.79 0.79 -4.79
C HIS A 51 -10.27 0.69 -3.36
N TRP A 52 -11.17 0.84 -2.39
CA TRP A 52 -10.83 0.82 -0.97
C TRP A 52 -10.54 -0.61 -0.50
N ILE A 53 -9.32 -0.85 -0.06
CA ILE A 53 -8.88 -2.15 0.42
C ILE A 53 -8.61 -2.13 1.92
N VAL A 54 -9.01 -3.20 2.59
CA VAL A 54 -8.71 -3.46 4.00
C VAL A 54 -7.83 -4.71 4.04
N THR A 55 -6.59 -4.53 4.42
CA THR A 55 -5.56 -5.55 4.51
C THR A 55 -5.37 -5.96 5.96
N GLY A 56 -5.25 -7.26 6.21
CA GLY A 56 -4.84 -7.77 7.52
C GLY A 56 -3.40 -7.37 7.86
N PRO A 57 -2.78 -7.98 8.88
CA PRO A 57 -1.36 -7.76 9.19
C PRO A 57 -0.49 -7.92 7.94
N HIS A 58 0.32 -6.93 7.62
CA HIS A 58 1.13 -6.92 6.40
C HIS A 58 2.44 -6.15 6.56
N ILE A 59 3.38 -6.40 5.66
CA ILE A 59 4.56 -5.56 5.43
C ILE A 59 4.41 -4.81 4.12
N MET A 60 5.11 -3.67 4.02
CA MET A 60 5.21 -2.84 2.83
C MET A 60 6.66 -2.80 2.37
N LEU A 61 6.89 -3.11 1.09
CA LEU A 61 8.20 -2.98 0.45
C LEU A 61 8.14 -1.86 -0.58
N PHE A 62 9.11 -0.95 -0.51
CA PHE A 62 9.13 0.25 -1.33
C PHE A 62 10.34 0.29 -2.29
N GLY A 63 10.22 1.12 -3.33
CA GLY A 63 11.28 1.39 -4.28
C GLY A 63 11.44 0.31 -5.36
N PRO A 64 12.41 0.46 -6.28
CA PRO A 64 12.52 -0.42 -7.46
C PRO A 64 12.65 -1.92 -7.16
N PRO A 65 13.34 -2.37 -6.09
CA PRO A 65 13.37 -3.79 -5.74
C PRO A 65 11.99 -4.37 -5.40
N ALA A 66 11.06 -3.57 -4.86
CA ALA A 66 9.72 -4.03 -4.57
C ALA A 66 8.91 -4.27 -5.85
N LYS A 67 9.06 -3.40 -6.86
CA LYS A 67 8.41 -3.56 -8.17
C LYS A 67 8.86 -4.83 -8.91
N ALA A 68 10.13 -5.23 -8.72
CA ALA A 68 10.68 -6.44 -9.31
C ALA A 68 10.02 -7.75 -8.81
N LEU A 69 9.21 -7.70 -7.74
CA LEU A 69 8.47 -8.85 -7.23
C LEU A 69 7.32 -9.27 -8.16
N GLY A 70 6.80 -8.35 -8.99
CA GLY A 70 5.81 -8.67 -10.02
C GLY A 70 4.49 -9.21 -9.49
N TYR A 71 4.02 -8.72 -8.34
CA TYR A 71 2.70 -9.07 -7.84
C TYR A 71 1.59 -8.45 -8.69
N THR A 72 0.36 -8.90 -8.48
CA THR A 72 -0.80 -8.38 -9.23
C THR A 72 -0.96 -6.88 -9.04
N GLU A 73 -1.23 -6.17 -10.14
CA GLU A 73 -1.56 -4.73 -10.20
C GLU A 73 -3.08 -4.50 -10.33
N ALA A 74 -3.90 -5.52 -10.05
CA ALA A 74 -5.35 -5.41 -10.09
C ALA A 74 -5.85 -4.28 -9.18
N ALA A 75 -6.86 -3.54 -9.63
CA ALA A 75 -7.46 -2.47 -8.84
C ALA A 75 -8.12 -3.01 -7.55
N ASP A 76 -8.74 -4.19 -7.63
CA ASP A 76 -9.37 -4.91 -6.49
C ASP A 76 -8.69 -6.27 -6.27
N PRO A 77 -7.50 -6.33 -5.64
CA PRO A 77 -6.80 -7.58 -5.38
C PRO A 77 -7.38 -8.32 -4.16
N ASP A 78 -7.04 -9.59 -4.02
CA ASP A 78 -7.29 -10.36 -2.79
C ASP A 78 -6.33 -9.87 -1.67
N PRO A 79 -6.82 -9.21 -0.60
CA PRO A 79 -5.98 -8.64 0.45
C PRO A 79 -5.30 -9.69 1.33
N THR A 80 -5.57 -10.99 1.13
CA THR A 80 -4.88 -12.09 1.81
C THR A 80 -3.65 -12.58 1.03
N ARG A 81 -3.40 -12.02 -0.16
CA ARG A 81 -2.26 -12.37 -1.03
C ARG A 81 -1.39 -11.15 -1.31
N PRO A 82 -0.13 -11.33 -1.70
CA PRO A 82 0.71 -10.20 -2.12
C PRO A 82 0.15 -9.48 -3.35
N TYR A 83 0.16 -8.14 -3.33
CA TYR A 83 -0.29 -7.29 -4.43
C TYR A 83 0.52 -5.99 -4.51
N MET A 84 0.42 -5.29 -5.64
CA MET A 84 0.99 -3.96 -5.83
C MET A 84 -0.08 -2.91 -5.55
N MET A 85 0.19 -2.03 -4.59
CA MET A 85 -0.65 -0.87 -4.29
C MET A 85 -0.14 0.34 -5.07
N TRP A 86 -1.07 1.17 -5.54
CA TRP A 86 -0.84 2.37 -6.36
C TRP A 86 -0.06 2.10 -7.65
N ALA A 87 -0.39 0.97 -8.30
CA ALA A 87 0.19 0.58 -9.59
C ALA A 87 0.20 1.73 -10.60
N GLY A 88 1.32 1.90 -11.30
CA GLY A 88 1.49 2.97 -12.29
C GLY A 88 1.84 4.34 -11.71
N THR A 89 1.84 4.52 -10.39
CA THR A 89 2.30 5.76 -9.75
C THR A 89 3.79 5.68 -9.35
N PRO A 90 4.46 6.83 -9.08
CA PRO A 90 5.79 6.83 -8.48
C PRO A 90 5.84 6.14 -7.11
N TYR A 91 4.70 6.08 -6.40
CA TYR A 91 4.59 5.56 -5.03
C TYR A 91 4.18 4.09 -4.96
N GLU A 92 4.11 3.42 -6.10
CA GLU A 92 3.79 2.01 -6.17
C GLU A 92 4.70 1.18 -5.25
N HIS A 93 4.09 0.30 -4.47
CA HIS A 93 4.77 -0.50 -3.48
C HIS A 93 4.08 -1.86 -3.28
N ALA A 94 4.83 -2.84 -2.83
CA ALA A 94 4.30 -4.17 -2.60
C ALA A 94 3.68 -4.25 -1.20
N MET A 95 2.43 -4.71 -1.15
CA MET A 95 1.70 -5.09 0.05
C MET A 95 1.83 -6.59 0.23
N VAL A 96 2.39 -7.04 1.35
CA VAL A 96 2.64 -8.47 1.60
C VAL A 96 1.98 -8.86 2.93
N PRO A 97 0.77 -9.46 2.89
CA PRO A 97 0.12 -10.01 4.07
C PRO A 97 0.99 -11.06 4.76
N VAL A 98 0.96 -11.10 6.09
CA VAL A 98 1.77 -12.03 6.92
C VAL A 98 0.94 -13.11 7.62
N LYS A 99 -0.32 -13.29 7.23
CA LYS A 99 -1.22 -14.35 7.70
C LYS A 99 -1.82 -15.11 6.54
#